data_AF-A0A942MYD4-F1
#
_entry.id   AF-A0A942MYD4-F1
#
_cell.length_a   1.000
_cell.length_b   1.000
_cell.length_c   1.000
_cell.angle_alpha   90.00
_cell.angle_beta   90.00
_cell.angle_gamma   90.00
#
_symmetry.space_group_name_H-M   'P 1'
#
loop_
_entity.id
_entity.type
_entity.pdbx_description
1 polymer ?
#
loop_
_entity_poly.entity_id
_entity_poly.type
_entity_poly.pdbx_seq_one_letter_code
_entity_poly.pdbx_strand_id
1 'polypeptide(L)'
;MKLSDVYISVEKLKEYCLNNEHSEGKHKARIFKTTLDIDENNVEELVTLLEESCKQNDAEFIFENRFGKHYRIDYEVQGLFKKEMLRSFWMIPQNTTEARLISCFIHKKKKLL
;
A
#
# COMPACT_ATOMS: atom_id res chain seq x y z
N MET A 1 -15.93 2.52 0.03
CA MET A 1 -16.36 1.12 -0.22
C MET A 1 -15.24 0.19 0.20
N LYS A 2 -15.54 -1.01 0.70
CA LYS A 2 -14.50 -2.02 0.93
C LYS A 2 -14.02 -2.61 -0.39
N LEU A 3 -12.73 -2.94 -0.47
CA LEU A 3 -12.16 -3.73 -1.56
C LEU A 3 -12.13 -5.19 -1.12
N SER A 4 -13.12 -5.97 -1.54
CA SER A 4 -13.33 -7.34 -1.03
C SER A 4 -12.51 -8.41 -1.78
N ASP A 5 -12.21 -8.14 -3.05
CA ASP A 5 -11.45 -9.01 -3.95
C ASP A 5 -10.20 -8.24 -4.38
N VAL A 6 -9.03 -8.67 -3.91
CA VAL A 6 -7.78 -7.91 -4.04
C VAL A 6 -6.65 -8.80 -4.52
N TYR A 7 -5.83 -8.25 -5.42
CA TYR A 7 -4.62 -8.89 -5.92
C TYR A 7 -3.39 -8.04 -5.56
N ILE A 8 -2.47 -8.66 -4.81
CA ILE A 8 -1.19 -8.09 -4.39
C ILE A 8 -0.08 -8.93 -5.00
N SER A 9 0.67 -8.35 -5.94
CA SER A 9 1.87 -9.01 -6.49
C SER A 9 3.01 -8.93 -5.47
N VAL A 10 3.36 -10.08 -4.88
CA VAL A 10 4.50 -10.22 -3.96
C VAL A 10 5.81 -9.86 -4.64
N GLU A 11 6.00 -10.29 -5.89
CA GLU A 11 7.18 -9.96 -6.71
C GLU A 11 7.33 -8.44 -6.85
N LYS A 12 6.27 -7.73 -7.21
CA LYS A 12 6.29 -6.26 -7.28
C LYS A 12 6.61 -5.59 -5.94
N LEU A 13 6.13 -6.15 -4.82
CA LEU A 13 6.50 -5.64 -3.50
C LEU A 13 8.00 -5.78 -3.25
N LYS A 14 8.57 -6.97 -3.50
CA LYS A 14 10.00 -7.22 -3.33
C LYS A 14 10.85 -6.37 -4.26
N GLU A 15 10.53 -6.32 -5.56
CA GLU A 15 11.37 -5.69 -6.58
C GLU A 15 11.27 -4.16 -6.63
N TYR A 16 10.15 -3.58 -6.17
CA TYR A 16 9.91 -2.13 -6.23
C TYR A 16 9.70 -1.49 -4.86
N CYS A 17 8.76 -1.99 -4.05
CA CYS A 17 8.38 -1.30 -2.80
C CYS A 17 9.40 -1.50 -1.68
N LEU A 18 10.02 -2.68 -1.61
CA LEU A 18 10.94 -3.11 -0.56
C LEU A 18 12.39 -3.26 -1.05
N ASN A 19 12.63 -2.99 -2.33
CA ASN A 19 13.97 -3.00 -2.91
C ASN A 19 14.72 -1.71 -2.57
N ASN A 20 15.75 -1.83 -1.72
CA ASN A 20 16.63 -0.71 -1.35
C ASN A 20 17.57 -0.25 -2.48
N GLU A 21 17.75 -1.06 -3.52
CA GLU A 21 18.59 -0.74 -4.69
C GLU A 21 17.77 -0.13 -5.85
N HIS A 22 16.44 -0.15 -5.78
CA HIS A 22 15.59 0.38 -6.85
C HIS A 22 15.67 1.91 -6.93
N SER A 23 15.96 2.46 -8.13
CA SER A 23 16.17 3.89 -8.36
C SER A 23 15.04 4.78 -7.80
N GLU A 24 13.78 4.39 -8.01
CA GLU A 24 12.59 5.07 -7.48
C GLU A 24 12.02 4.48 -6.18
N GLY A 25 12.39 3.24 -5.87
CA GLY A 25 11.76 2.40 -4.84
C GLY A 25 12.49 2.48 -3.50
N LYS A 26 13.80 2.73 -3.54
CA LYS A 26 14.70 2.79 -2.37
C LYS A 26 14.21 3.68 -1.24
N HIS A 27 13.57 4.80 -1.56
CA HIS A 27 13.03 5.70 -0.53
C HIS A 27 11.87 5.08 0.23
N LYS A 28 11.03 4.27 -0.44
CA LYS A 28 9.93 3.53 0.21
C LYS A 28 10.49 2.38 1.03
N ALA A 29 11.39 1.59 0.46
CA ALA A 29 12.04 0.45 1.11
C ALA A 29 12.73 0.86 2.42
N ARG A 30 13.52 1.94 2.39
CA ARG A 30 14.16 2.49 3.61
C ARG A 30 13.14 2.91 4.66
N ILE A 31 12.03 3.53 4.25
CA ILE A 31 11.00 3.96 5.20
C ILE A 31 10.31 2.74 5.81
N PHE A 32 9.89 1.76 5.01
CA PHE A 32 9.31 0.53 5.54
C PHE A 32 10.22 -0.16 6.56
N LYS A 33 11.51 -0.31 6.24
CA LYS A 33 12.48 -0.92 7.15
C LYS A 33 12.62 -0.11 8.44
N THR A 34 12.73 1.21 8.35
CA THR A 34 12.99 2.06 9.53
C THR A 34 11.75 2.31 10.40
N THR A 35 10.54 2.20 9.85
CA THR A 35 9.30 2.48 10.58
C THR A 35 8.56 1.23 11.04
N LEU A 36 8.60 0.16 10.24
CA LEU A 36 7.85 -1.08 10.48
C LEU A 36 8.73 -2.33 10.62
N ASP A 37 10.06 -2.22 10.42
CA ASP A 37 10.98 -3.36 10.31
C ASP A 37 10.67 -4.33 9.14
N ILE A 38 10.03 -3.82 8.09
CA ILE A 38 9.67 -4.60 6.91
C ILE A 38 10.66 -4.37 5.77
N ASP A 39 11.18 -5.47 5.21
CA ASP A 39 11.99 -5.54 4.00
C ASP A 39 11.63 -6.79 3.15
N GLU A 40 12.42 -7.08 2.11
CA GLU A 40 12.19 -8.19 1.18
C GLU A 40 12.15 -9.58 1.83
N ASN A 41 12.72 -9.74 3.04
CA ASN A 41 12.79 -10.99 3.77
C ASN A 41 11.50 -11.30 4.56
N ASN A 42 10.64 -10.31 4.78
CA ASN A 42 9.36 -10.45 5.50
C ASN A 42 8.20 -9.73 4.78
N VAL A 43 8.17 -9.81 3.45
CA VAL A 43 7.14 -9.19 2.60
C VAL A 43 5.71 -9.57 2.98
N GLU A 44 5.51 -10.77 3.54
CA GLU A 44 4.22 -11.31 3.96
C GLU A 44 3.57 -10.45 5.05
N GLU A 45 4.37 -9.76 5.87
CA GLU A 45 3.87 -8.79 6.84
C GLU A 45 3.21 -7.60 6.14
N LEU A 46 3.82 -7.08 5.06
CA LEU A 46 3.24 -6.00 4.27
C LEU A 46 1.97 -6.46 3.54
N VAL A 47 1.96 -7.68 3.01
CA VAL A 47 0.76 -8.26 2.38
C VAL A 47 -0.39 -8.31 3.39
N THR A 48 -0.14 -8.81 4.60
CA THR A 48 -1.14 -8.89 5.67
C THR A 48 -1.70 -7.50 6.00
N LEU A 49 -0.84 -6.51 6.21
CA LEU A 49 -1.28 -5.13 6.49
C LEU A 49 -2.11 -4.52 5.37
N LEU A 50 -1.78 -4.82 4.10
CA LEU A 50 -2.54 -4.35 2.94
C LEU A 50 -3.91 -5.01 2.84
N GLU A 51 -3.99 -6.32 3.06
CA GLU A 51 -5.29 -7.03 3.09
C GLU A 51 -6.18 -6.54 4.23
N GLU A 52 -5.61 -6.35 5.41
CA GLU A 52 -6.32 -5.76 6.55
C GLU A 52 -6.84 -4.36 6.22
N SER A 53 -6.03 -3.53 5.57
CA SER A 53 -6.45 -2.18 5.15
C SER A 53 -7.70 -2.22 4.27
N CYS A 54 -7.78 -3.17 3.33
CA CYS A 54 -8.92 -3.36 2.44
C CYS A 54 -10.18 -3.85 3.16
N LYS A 55 -10.02 -4.68 4.19
CA LYS A 55 -11.11 -5.20 5.03
C LYS A 55 -11.64 -4.13 6.00
N GLN A 56 -10.75 -3.36 6.63
CA GLN A 56 -11.08 -2.48 7.74
C GLN A 56 -11.42 -1.05 7.32
N ASN A 57 -10.92 -0.57 6.17
CA ASN A 57 -11.06 0.84 5.77
C ASN A 57 -11.84 0.97 4.47
N ASP A 58 -12.55 2.09 4.32
CA ASP A 58 -13.18 2.41 3.06
C ASP A 58 -12.15 2.95 2.07
N ALA A 59 -12.17 2.40 0.87
CA ALA A 59 -11.44 2.93 -0.25
C ALA A 59 -12.10 4.22 -0.75
N GLU A 60 -11.29 5.26 -0.84
CA GLU A 60 -11.64 6.56 -1.39
C GLU A 60 -11.42 6.55 -2.90
N PHE A 61 -12.44 6.89 -3.66
CA PHE A 61 -12.31 7.06 -5.10
C PHE A 61 -11.46 8.29 -5.41
N ILE A 62 -10.49 8.14 -6.31
CA ILE A 62 -9.59 9.24 -6.71
C ILE A 62 -9.94 9.73 -8.12
N PHE A 63 -9.96 8.82 -9.09
CA PHE A 63 -10.33 9.13 -10.48
C PHE A 63 -10.65 7.86 -11.26
N GLU A 64 -11.22 8.04 -12.44
CA GLU A 64 -11.45 6.98 -13.42
C GLU A 64 -10.80 7.37 -14.75
N ASN A 65 -10.20 6.39 -15.43
CA ASN A 65 -9.67 6.56 -16.78
C ASN A 65 -10.01 5.32 -17.63
N ARG A 66 -9.48 5.26 -18.86
CA ARG A 66 -9.70 4.14 -19.79
C ARG A 66 -9.24 2.77 -19.26
N PHE A 67 -8.36 2.74 -18.27
CA PHE A 67 -7.82 1.51 -17.67
C PHE A 67 -8.66 1.02 -16.49
N GLY A 68 -9.38 1.91 -15.81
CA GLY A 68 -10.25 1.53 -14.70
C GLY A 68 -10.44 2.64 -13.67
N LYS A 69 -10.99 2.24 -12.52
CA LYS A 69 -11.25 3.10 -11.37
C LYS A 69 -10.10 3.02 -10.37
N HIS A 70 -9.62 4.17 -9.94
CA HIS A 70 -8.49 4.27 -9.02
C HIS A 70 -8.95 4.69 -7.63
N TYR A 71 -8.42 4.00 -6.63
CA TYR A 71 -8.78 4.19 -5.23
C TYR A 71 -7.55 4.37 -4.35
N ARG A 72 -7.75 5.02 -3.21
CA ARG A 72 -6.78 5.17 -2.12
C ARG A 72 -7.33 4.56 -0.84
N ILE A 73 -6.48 3.91 -0.07
CA ILE A 73 -6.76 3.55 1.31
C ILE A 73 -5.65 4.13 2.18
N ASP A 74 -6.05 4.77 3.27
CA ASP A 74 -5.17 5.22 4.36
C ASP A 74 -5.50 4.38 5.60
N TYR A 75 -4.53 3.60 6.07
CA TYR A 75 -4.66 2.68 7.19
C TYR A 75 -3.61 2.97 8.27
N GLU A 76 -4.05 3.20 9.50
CA GLU A 76 -3.16 3.44 10.62
C GLU A 76 -2.64 2.10 11.16
N VAL A 77 -1.33 1.91 11.13
CA VAL A 77 -0.66 0.68 11.57
C VAL A 77 0.24 0.97 12.77
N GLN A 78 0.49 -0.05 13.59
CA GLN A 78 1.48 0.04 14.64
C GLN A 78 2.89 -0.06 14.03
N GLY A 79 3.69 1.00 14.14
CA GLY A 79 5.10 0.97 13.81
C GLY A 79 5.99 0.75 15.03
N LEU A 80 7.30 0.68 14.80
CA LEU A 80 8.31 0.40 15.83
C LEU A 80 8.30 1.41 16.98
N PHE A 81 8.11 2.69 16.66
CA PHE A 81 8.22 3.79 17.62
C PHE A 81 6.89 4.51 17.88
N LYS A 82 5.97 4.44 16.93
CA LYS A 82 4.68 5.14 16.95
C LYS A 82 3.75 4.53 15.91
N LYS A 83 2.50 4.97 15.93
CA LYS A 83 1.58 4.69 14.83
C LYS A 83 2.01 5.40 13.56
N GLU A 84 1.92 4.69 12.44
CA GLU A 84 2.24 5.17 11.10
C GLU A 84 1.02 5.07 10.19
N MET A 85 1.01 5.82 9.09
CA MET A 85 -0.07 5.76 8.10
C MET A 85 0.41 5.02 6.86
N LEU A 86 -0.06 3.78 6.66
CA LEU A 86 0.12 3.03 5.43
C LEU A 86 -0.88 3.53 4.39
N ARG A 87 -0.37 4.18 3.34
CA ARG A 87 -1.16 4.59 2.17
C ARG A 87 -0.98 3.58 1.06
N SER A 88 -2.08 3.08 0.52
CA SER A 88 -2.10 2.18 -0.64
C SER A 88 -3.00 2.72 -1.75
N PHE A 89 -2.57 2.49 -3.00
CA PHE A 89 -3.30 2.84 -4.21
C PHE A 89 -3.70 1.58 -4.96
N TRP A 90 -4.95 1.54 -5.39
CA TRP A 90 -5.57 0.38 -6.02
C TRP A 90 -6.23 0.77 -7.33
N MET A 91 -6.24 -0.14 -8.29
CA MET A 91 -7.00 -0.01 -9.54
C MET A 91 -7.96 -1.18 -9.66
N ILE A 92 -9.23 -0.91 -9.94
CA ILE A 92 -10.18 -1.90 -10.43
C ILE A 92 -10.27 -1.72 -11.96
N PRO A 93 -9.73 -2.67 -12.76
CA PRO A 93 -9.86 -2.62 -14.20
C PRO A 93 -11.31 -2.50 -14.69
N GLN A 94 -11.49 -2.01 -15.92
CA GLN A 94 -12.81 -1.98 -16.54
C GLN A 94 -13.40 -3.41 -16.63
N ASN A 95 -14.69 -3.54 -16.30
CA ASN A 95 -15.43 -4.81 -16.32
C ASN A 95 -14.89 -5.91 -15.39
N THR A 96 -14.13 -5.57 -14.34
CA THR A 96 -13.70 -6.52 -13.30
C THR A 96 -14.13 -6.05 -11.90
N THR A 97 -14.02 -6.93 -10.91
CA THR A 97 -14.23 -6.61 -9.49
C THR A 97 -12.94 -6.67 -8.67
N GLU A 98 -11.94 -7.41 -9.15
CA GLU A 98 -10.62 -7.55 -8.51
C GLU A 98 -9.88 -6.21 -8.51
N ALA A 99 -9.51 -5.74 -7.32
CA ALA A 99 -8.69 -4.55 -7.13
C ALA A 99 -7.21 -4.92 -7.08
N ARG A 100 -6.39 -4.29 -7.92
CA ARG A 100 -4.95 -4.57 -8.04
C ARG A 100 -4.13 -3.49 -7.39
N LEU A 101 -3.14 -3.89 -6.58
CA LEU A 101 -2.23 -2.95 -5.94
C LEU A 101 -1.35 -2.22 -6.97
N ILE A 102 -1.43 -0.89 -6.97
CA ILE A 102 -0.60 -0.01 -7.80
C ILE A 102 0.68 0.37 -7.06
N SER A 103 0.56 0.85 -5.82
CA SER A 103 1.69 1.29 -4.99
C SER A 103 1.27 1.37 -3.53
N CYS A 104 2.24 1.28 -2.62
CA CYS A 104 2.04 1.59 -1.21
C CYS A 104 3.28 2.27 -0.62
N PHE A 105 3.08 3.06 0.43
CA PHE A 105 4.15 3.71 1.19
C PHE A 105 3.64 4.21 2.54
N ILE A 106 4.58 4.48 3.46
CA ILE A 106 4.26 5.17 4.70
C ILE A 106 4.16 6.67 4.45
N HIS A 107 2.98 7.23 4.70
CA HIS A 107 2.70 8.65 4.57
C HIS A 107 2.86 9.35 5.92
N LYS A 108 3.58 10.47 5.96
CA LYS A 108 3.58 11.32 7.16
C LYS A 108 2.23 12.01 7.26
N LYS A 109 1.46 11.74 8.33
CA LYS A 109 0.33 12.63 8.71
C LYS A 109 0.88 14.05 8.82
N LYS A 110 0.36 14.99 8.02
CA LYS A 110 0.57 16.42 8.32
C LYS A 110 -0.08 16.68 9.67
N LYS A 111 0.68 17.20 10.64
CA LYS A 111 0.06 17.86 11.80
C LYS A 111 -0.76 19.03 11.22
N LEU A 112 -2.07 18.99 11.41
CA LEU A 112 -2.87 20.21 11.31
C LEU A 112 -2.37 21.10 12.46
N LEU A 113 -1.63 22.15 12.10
CA LEU A 113 -1.30 23.27 13.00
C LEU A 113 -2.47 24.23 12.99
#